data_AF-A0A1F6IBU0-F1
#
_entry.id   AF-A0A1F6IBU0-F1
#
_cell.length_a   1.000
_cell.length_b   1.000
_cell.length_c   1.000
_cell.angle_alpha   90.00
_cell.angle_beta   90.00
_cell.angle_gamma   90.00
#
_symmetry.space_group_name_H-M   'P 1'
#
loop_
_entity.id
_entity.type
_entity.pdbx_description
1 polymer ?
#
loop_
_entity_poly.entity_id
_entity_poly.type
_entity_poly.pdbx_seq_one_letter_code
_entity_poly.pdbx_strand_id
1 'polypeptide(L)'
;MHVDKNEVISHLKKLASNLKTRKYLTLEDLRRVPKLEYFMQYHYRGFANALKAASLPSSKLAAAMRITNEQLLDYLRDLRTKLKRNPRVFDFLDDTKLYKKYSDYKISWSIYKTRFGGLRKAIKLIEKDGIKAEDENKLIEKSDFLGGKGRYWGEAAEIHVTAELLYRGFQAANIPVDEGLDILAVKDNNTFYFQVKHKDTDNNQAIKITKSSFEKTGRGNVYYVFVLLSNEKREFLILPFHIVNDWIREGIAEVTEEGYMIYIKVRDHKYYLKEKNLDYYLNNWDLIK
;
A
#
# COMPACT_ATOMS: atom_id res chain seq x y z
N MET A 1 41.22 6.19 2.64
CA MET A 1 40.70 6.40 1.28
C MET A 1 39.20 6.66 1.39
N HIS A 2 38.77 7.91 1.21
CA HIS A 2 37.36 8.29 1.27
C HIS A 2 36.81 8.13 -0.15
N VAL A 3 36.09 7.04 -0.41
CA VAL A 3 35.51 6.78 -1.74
C VAL A 3 34.16 7.48 -1.83
N ASP A 4 34.00 8.37 -2.81
CA ASP A 4 32.75 9.09 -3.06
C ASP A 4 31.74 8.23 -3.84
N LYS A 5 30.46 8.60 -3.79
CA LYS A 5 29.35 7.99 -4.54
C LYS A 5 29.68 7.80 -6.02
N ASN A 6 30.30 8.79 -6.65
CA ASN A 6 30.64 8.75 -8.08
C ASN A 6 31.76 7.74 -8.38
N GLU A 7 32.70 7.59 -7.46
CA GLU A 7 33.81 6.66 -7.59
C GLU A 7 33.33 5.19 -7.48
N VAL A 8 32.34 4.93 -6.61
CA VAL A 8 31.65 3.62 -6.56
C VAL A 8 31.00 3.28 -7.91
N ILE A 9 30.30 4.24 -8.54
CA ILE A 9 29.68 4.04 -9.86
C ILE A 9 30.75 3.78 -10.93
N SER A 10 31.84 4.54 -10.91
CA SER A 10 32.96 4.37 -11.84
C SER A 10 33.57 2.96 -11.74
N HIS A 11 33.82 2.48 -10.51
CA HIS A 11 34.30 1.13 -10.27
C HIS A 11 33.34 0.06 -10.77
N LEU A 12 32.03 0.22 -10.55
CA LEU A 12 31.02 -0.72 -11.06
C LEU A 12 30.99 -0.76 -12.58
N LYS A 13 31.04 0.39 -13.26
CA LYS A 13 31.06 0.46 -14.73
C LYS A 13 32.34 -0.16 -15.30
N LYS A 14 33.50 0.10 -14.69
CA LYS A 14 34.79 -0.48 -15.09
C LYS A 14 34.83 -2.00 -14.89
N LEU A 15 34.28 -2.49 -13.77
CA LEU A 15 34.15 -3.94 -13.56
C LEU A 15 33.24 -4.57 -14.61
N ALA A 16 32.11 -3.93 -14.94
CA ALA A 16 31.18 -4.43 -15.94
C ALA A 16 31.78 -4.45 -17.35
N SER A 17 32.58 -3.45 -17.74
CA SER A 17 33.25 -3.42 -19.05
C SER A 17 34.32 -4.51 -19.20
N ASN A 18 34.90 -4.97 -18.10
CA ASN A 18 35.95 -6.00 -18.10
C ASN A 18 35.38 -7.42 -18.24
N LEU A 19 34.07 -7.61 -18.10
CA LEU A 19 33.44 -8.91 -18.26
C LEU A 19 33.20 -9.23 -19.74
N LYS A 20 34.11 -9.99 -20.35
CA LYS A 20 34.04 -10.36 -21.78
C LYS A 20 32.80 -11.19 -22.15
N THR A 21 32.38 -12.13 -21.30
CA THR A 21 31.32 -13.11 -21.61
C THR A 21 30.03 -12.89 -20.83
N ARG A 22 30.08 -12.14 -19.73
CA ARG A 22 28.99 -11.98 -18.76
C ARG A 22 28.57 -10.52 -18.67
N LYS A 23 27.29 -10.22 -18.90
CA LYS A 23 26.77 -8.84 -18.88
C LYS A 23 26.22 -8.39 -17.53
N TYR A 24 26.54 -9.10 -16.43
CA TYR A 24 26.10 -8.78 -15.07
C TYR A 24 27.23 -9.05 -14.08
N LEU A 25 27.26 -8.27 -12.99
CA LEU A 25 28.24 -8.41 -11.92
C LEU A 25 27.75 -9.42 -10.87
N THR A 26 28.64 -10.27 -10.38
CA THR A 26 28.41 -11.12 -9.20
C THR A 26 29.10 -10.54 -7.96
N LEU A 27 28.77 -11.05 -6.77
CA LEU A 27 29.48 -10.69 -5.53
C LEU A 27 30.98 -11.01 -5.61
N GLU A 28 31.35 -12.07 -6.30
CA GLU A 28 32.75 -12.44 -6.51
C GLU A 28 33.50 -11.40 -7.36
N ASP A 29 32.85 -10.86 -8.40
CA ASP A 29 33.43 -9.80 -9.25
C ASP A 29 33.70 -8.52 -8.42
N LEU A 30 32.87 -8.23 -7.42
CA LEU A 30 32.98 -7.05 -6.55
C LEU A 30 34.08 -7.20 -5.49
N ARG A 31 34.27 -8.41 -4.95
CA ARG A 31 35.31 -8.70 -3.95
C ARG A 31 36.74 -8.53 -4.49
N ARG A 32 36.90 -8.46 -5.82
CA ARG A 32 38.17 -8.10 -6.47
C ARG A 32 38.57 -6.65 -6.26
N VAL A 33 37.63 -5.79 -5.88
CA VAL A 33 37.90 -4.39 -5.50
C VAL A 33 37.80 -4.27 -3.98
N PRO A 34 38.90 -3.98 -3.28
CA PRO A 34 38.90 -3.89 -1.82
C PRO A 34 37.84 -2.92 -1.31
N LYS A 35 37.02 -3.37 -0.35
CA LYS A 35 36.00 -2.57 0.34
C LYS A 35 34.87 -2.01 -0.55
N LEU A 36 34.77 -2.39 -1.83
CA LEU A 36 33.69 -1.90 -2.71
C LEU A 36 32.30 -2.27 -2.19
N GLU A 37 32.16 -3.48 -1.62
CA GLU A 37 30.92 -3.95 -0.98
C GLU A 37 30.49 -3.04 0.18
N TYR A 38 31.44 -2.68 1.04
CA TYR A 38 31.21 -1.74 2.13
C TYR A 38 30.78 -0.36 1.62
N PHE A 39 31.43 0.18 0.59
CA PHE A 39 31.07 1.49 0.04
C PHE A 39 29.71 1.49 -0.65
N MET A 40 29.33 0.40 -1.32
CA MET A 40 27.97 0.25 -1.86
C MET A 40 26.91 0.21 -0.75
N GLN A 41 27.20 -0.49 0.35
CA GLN A 41 26.31 -0.54 1.50
C GLN A 41 26.16 0.83 2.15
N TYR A 42 27.27 1.54 2.37
CA TYR A 42 27.28 2.86 2.99
C TYR A 42 26.56 3.93 2.14
N HIS A 43 26.84 3.97 0.84
CA HIS A 43 26.36 5.05 -0.04
C HIS A 43 25.00 4.81 -0.68
N TYR A 44 24.68 3.55 -1.00
CA TYR A 44 23.50 3.17 -1.78
C TYR A 44 22.55 2.25 -0.99
N ARG A 45 22.88 1.93 0.27
CA ARG A 45 22.10 1.02 1.13
C ARG A 45 21.91 -0.37 0.50
N GLY A 46 22.91 -0.82 -0.26
CA GLY A 46 22.95 -2.18 -0.80
C GLY A 46 23.29 -2.28 -2.29
N PHE A 47 23.66 -3.50 -2.68
CA PHE A 47 24.17 -3.84 -4.01
C PHE A 47 23.17 -3.53 -5.14
N ALA A 48 21.90 -3.87 -4.98
CA ALA A 48 20.88 -3.67 -6.00
C ALA A 48 20.68 -2.18 -6.36
N ASN A 49 20.75 -1.30 -5.35
CA ASN A 49 20.62 0.14 -5.54
C ASN A 49 21.85 0.74 -6.22
N ALA A 50 23.05 0.26 -5.87
CA ALA A 50 24.30 0.69 -6.50
C ALA A 50 24.35 0.30 -7.99
N LEU A 51 23.94 -0.92 -8.34
CA LEU A 51 23.82 -1.36 -9.74
C LEU A 51 22.79 -0.54 -10.51
N LYS A 52 21.64 -0.24 -9.89
CA LYS A 52 20.60 0.61 -10.47
C LYS A 52 21.14 2.02 -10.77
N ALA A 53 21.87 2.62 -9.82
CA ALA A 53 22.52 3.92 -10.01
C ALA A 53 23.58 3.90 -11.13
N ALA A 54 24.28 2.77 -11.30
CA ALA A 54 25.25 2.56 -12.37
C ALA A 54 24.62 2.17 -13.73
N SER A 55 23.30 2.02 -13.81
CA SER A 55 22.58 1.51 -15.00
C SER A 55 23.02 0.09 -15.43
N LEU A 56 23.35 -0.76 -14.47
CA LEU A 56 23.79 -2.14 -14.69
C LEU A 56 22.70 -3.15 -14.28
N PRO A 57 22.61 -4.31 -14.98
CA PRO A 57 21.62 -5.33 -14.66
C PRO A 57 21.98 -6.06 -13.36
N SER A 58 20.96 -6.32 -12.55
CA SER A 58 21.12 -6.91 -11.20
C SER A 58 21.21 -8.44 -11.16
N SER A 59 21.05 -9.13 -12.30
CA SER A 59 21.11 -10.58 -12.35
C SER A 59 21.36 -11.11 -13.76
N LYS A 60 21.71 -12.41 -13.85
CA LYS A 60 21.81 -13.16 -15.11
C LYS A 60 20.53 -13.04 -15.95
N LEU A 61 19.37 -13.14 -15.30
CA LEU A 61 18.08 -12.97 -15.96
C LEU A 61 17.89 -11.52 -16.45
N ALA A 62 18.20 -10.52 -15.62
CA ALA A 62 18.11 -9.12 -16.01
C ALA A 62 19.04 -8.75 -17.19
N ALA A 63 20.20 -9.41 -17.29
CA ALA A 63 21.15 -9.25 -18.38
C ALA A 63 20.80 -10.05 -19.64
N ALA A 64 20.22 -11.24 -19.49
CA ALA A 64 19.82 -12.10 -20.60
C ALA A 64 18.65 -11.52 -21.39
N MET A 65 17.78 -10.75 -20.73
CA MET A 65 16.50 -10.46 -21.32
C MET A 65 16.50 -9.43 -22.44
N ARG A 66 17.41 -8.44 -22.49
CA ARG A 66 17.43 -7.31 -23.47
C ARG A 66 16.08 -6.63 -23.78
N ILE A 67 15.02 -7.02 -23.09
CA ILE A 67 13.65 -6.58 -23.26
C ILE A 67 13.50 -5.31 -22.47
N THR A 68 12.99 -4.28 -23.12
CA THR A 68 12.70 -3.01 -22.44
C THR A 68 11.46 -3.17 -21.58
N ASN A 69 11.23 -2.19 -20.69
CA ASN A 69 10.01 -2.19 -19.88
C ASN A 69 8.78 -2.05 -20.78
N GLU A 70 8.89 -1.28 -21.86
CA GLU A 70 7.84 -1.03 -22.85
C GLU A 70 7.47 -2.34 -23.57
N GLN A 71 8.47 -3.10 -24.03
CA GLN A 71 8.24 -4.40 -24.67
C GLN A 71 7.58 -5.43 -23.74
N LEU A 72 7.89 -5.39 -22.44
CA LEU A 72 7.20 -6.23 -21.44
C LEU A 72 5.73 -5.80 -21.25
N LEU A 73 5.44 -4.52 -21.30
CA LEU A 73 4.08 -3.99 -21.21
C LEU A 73 3.29 -4.30 -22.49
N ASP A 74 3.90 -4.20 -23.67
CA ASP A 74 3.30 -4.57 -24.94
C ASP A 74 2.98 -6.07 -25.01
N TYR A 75 3.91 -6.92 -24.58
CA TYR A 75 3.64 -8.35 -24.44
C TYR A 75 2.43 -8.61 -23.52
N LEU A 76 2.32 -7.87 -22.41
CA LEU A 76 1.21 -8.01 -21.47
C LEU A 76 -0.12 -7.55 -22.07
N ARG A 77 -0.12 -6.51 -22.92
CA ARG A 77 -1.29 -6.06 -23.69
C ARG A 77 -1.75 -7.13 -24.66
N ASP A 78 -0.84 -7.65 -25.48
CA ASP A 78 -1.16 -8.69 -26.46
C ASP A 78 -1.68 -9.95 -25.79
N LEU A 79 -1.10 -10.31 -24.63
CA LEU A 79 -1.54 -11.48 -23.85
C LEU A 79 -2.95 -11.27 -23.30
N ARG A 80 -3.28 -10.07 -22.81
CA ARG A 80 -4.63 -9.70 -22.37
C ARG A 80 -5.62 -9.78 -23.53
N THR A 81 -5.28 -9.22 -24.70
CA THR A 81 -6.12 -9.26 -25.90
C THR A 81 -6.41 -10.70 -26.34
N LYS A 82 -5.38 -11.56 -26.35
CA LYS A 82 -5.50 -12.99 -26.67
C LYS A 82 -6.42 -13.72 -25.71
N LEU A 83 -6.34 -13.42 -24.41
CA LEU A 83 -7.11 -14.12 -23.37
C LEU A 83 -8.51 -13.55 -23.15
N LYS A 84 -8.79 -12.33 -23.65
CA LYS A 84 -10.01 -11.54 -23.33
C LYS A 84 -10.25 -11.33 -21.83
N ARG A 85 -9.20 -11.44 -21.01
CA ARG A 85 -9.21 -11.23 -19.57
C ARG A 85 -7.81 -10.82 -19.09
N ASN A 86 -7.71 -10.33 -17.86
CA ASN A 86 -6.42 -10.01 -17.27
C ASN A 86 -5.54 -11.28 -17.13
N PRO A 87 -4.27 -11.24 -17.59
CA PRO A 87 -3.34 -12.36 -17.45
C PRO A 87 -3.06 -12.69 -15.98
N ARG A 88 -3.05 -13.98 -15.66
CA ARG A 88 -2.66 -14.61 -14.40
C ARG A 88 -1.29 -15.25 -14.54
N VAL A 89 -0.69 -15.63 -13.42
CA VAL A 89 0.65 -16.24 -13.36
C VAL A 89 0.79 -17.45 -14.29
N PHE A 90 -0.22 -18.34 -14.32
CA PHE A 90 -0.20 -19.54 -15.15
C PHE A 90 -0.27 -19.25 -16.66
N ASP A 91 -0.84 -18.11 -17.07
CA ASP A 91 -0.99 -17.79 -18.50
C ASP A 91 0.37 -17.54 -19.20
N PHE A 92 1.41 -17.18 -18.43
CA PHE A 92 2.79 -17.04 -18.92
C PHE A 92 3.45 -18.41 -19.15
N LEU A 93 3.04 -19.42 -18.39
CA LEU A 93 3.49 -20.80 -18.58
C LEU A 93 2.80 -21.43 -19.79
N ASP A 94 1.55 -21.06 -20.06
CA ASP A 94 0.79 -21.59 -21.19
C ASP A 94 1.09 -20.87 -22.51
N ASP A 95 1.76 -19.72 -22.47
CA ASP A 95 2.16 -19.03 -23.70
C ASP A 95 3.35 -19.72 -24.39
N THR A 96 3.08 -20.28 -25.57
CA THR A 96 4.06 -21.01 -26.39
C THR A 96 4.56 -20.23 -27.60
N LYS A 97 3.87 -19.14 -27.97
CA LYS A 97 4.12 -18.42 -29.24
C LYS A 97 4.26 -16.92 -29.09
N LEU A 98 3.48 -16.26 -28.22
CA LEU A 98 3.40 -14.80 -28.20
C LEU A 98 4.69 -14.16 -27.67
N TYR A 99 5.33 -14.77 -26.68
CA TYR A 99 6.58 -14.25 -26.12
C TYR A 99 7.70 -14.10 -27.17
N LYS A 100 7.69 -14.93 -28.23
CA LYS A 100 8.71 -14.92 -29.30
C LYS A 100 8.72 -13.62 -30.11
N LYS A 101 7.61 -12.87 -30.10
CA LYS A 101 7.53 -11.52 -30.69
C LYS A 101 8.43 -10.51 -29.96
N TYR A 102 8.72 -10.76 -28.69
CA TYR A 102 9.37 -9.79 -27.78
C TYR A 102 10.70 -10.28 -27.22
N SER A 103 10.94 -11.59 -27.18
CA SER A 103 12.15 -12.17 -26.63
C SER A 103 12.43 -13.56 -27.21
N ASP A 104 13.71 -13.88 -27.38
CA ASP A 104 14.17 -15.23 -27.72
C ASP A 104 13.90 -16.23 -26.57
N TYR A 105 13.69 -15.72 -25.35
CA TYR A 105 13.46 -16.51 -24.15
C TYR A 105 12.02 -16.35 -23.66
N LYS A 106 11.48 -17.41 -23.06
CA LYS A 106 10.14 -17.39 -22.49
C LYS A 106 10.02 -16.35 -21.39
N ILE A 107 9.04 -15.46 -21.53
CA ILE A 107 8.78 -14.39 -20.56
C ILE A 107 8.06 -15.00 -19.36
N SER A 108 8.72 -14.94 -18.20
CA SER A 108 8.15 -15.38 -16.92
C SER A 108 7.49 -14.21 -16.18
N TRP A 109 6.41 -14.51 -15.46
CA TRP A 109 5.70 -13.55 -14.61
C TRP A 109 6.63 -12.90 -13.55
N SER A 110 7.67 -13.62 -13.11
CA SER A 110 8.60 -13.14 -12.06
C SER A 110 9.36 -11.89 -12.48
N ILE A 111 9.51 -11.67 -13.78
CA ILE A 111 10.16 -10.47 -14.33
C ILE A 111 9.33 -9.23 -14.02
N TYR A 112 8.01 -9.34 -14.02
CA TYR A 112 7.12 -8.24 -13.65
C TYR A 112 7.19 -7.92 -12.16
N LYS A 113 7.50 -8.92 -11.31
CA LYS A 113 7.80 -8.71 -9.89
C LYS A 113 9.05 -7.84 -9.72
N THR A 114 10.12 -8.13 -10.46
CA THR A 114 11.38 -7.39 -10.37
C THR A 114 11.31 -6.00 -11.03
N ARG A 115 10.69 -5.88 -12.21
CA ARG A 115 10.71 -4.64 -13.01
C ARG A 115 9.63 -3.63 -12.62
N PHE A 116 8.45 -4.12 -12.22
CA PHE A 116 7.27 -3.27 -11.94
C PHE A 116 6.73 -3.44 -10.51
N GLY A 117 7.39 -4.25 -9.67
CA GLY A 117 6.93 -4.54 -8.31
C GLY A 117 5.73 -5.48 -8.24
N GLY A 118 5.43 -6.20 -9.33
CA GLY A 118 4.39 -7.22 -9.39
C GLY A 118 3.57 -7.19 -10.68
N LEU A 119 2.98 -8.34 -11.05
CA LEU A 119 2.11 -8.46 -12.23
C LEU A 119 0.91 -7.51 -12.16
N ARG A 120 0.27 -7.38 -10.99
CA ARG A 120 -0.85 -6.44 -10.78
C ARG A 120 -0.45 -4.99 -11.07
N LYS A 121 0.77 -4.58 -10.70
CA LYS A 121 1.26 -3.22 -10.97
C LYS A 121 1.51 -3.01 -12.46
N ALA A 122 2.06 -4.01 -13.15
CA ALA A 122 2.23 -3.96 -14.60
C ALA A 122 0.90 -3.89 -15.37
N ILE A 123 -0.13 -4.63 -14.92
CA ILE A 123 -1.49 -4.55 -15.50
C ILE A 123 -2.06 -3.13 -15.34
N LYS A 124 -1.89 -2.52 -14.17
CA LYS A 124 -2.30 -1.12 -13.95
C LYS A 124 -1.57 -0.12 -14.87
N LEU A 125 -0.30 -0.38 -15.21
CA LEU A 125 0.46 0.49 -16.12
C LEU A 125 -0.10 0.43 -17.55
N ILE A 126 -0.46 -0.76 -18.04
CA ILE A 126 -1.08 -0.88 -19.37
C ILE A 126 -2.51 -0.32 -19.41
N GLU A 127 -3.23 -0.35 -18.29
CA GLU A 127 -4.55 0.30 -18.13
C GLU A 127 -4.42 1.82 -18.14
N LYS A 128 -3.40 2.37 -17.47
CA LYS A 128 -3.14 3.82 -17.40
C LYS A 128 -2.69 4.42 -18.73
N ASP A 129 -1.95 3.66 -19.53
CA ASP A 129 -1.53 4.10 -20.88
C ASP A 129 -2.70 4.16 -21.88
N GLY A 130 -3.77 3.39 -21.68
CA GLY A 130 -4.99 3.47 -22.50
C GLY A 130 -5.87 4.68 -22.20
N ILE A 131 -5.61 5.39 -21.09
CA ILE A 131 -6.38 6.56 -20.62
C ILE A 131 -5.70 7.89 -21.05
N LYS A 132 -4.57 7.82 -21.77
CA LYS A 132 -3.76 8.98 -22.19
C LYS A 132 -4.41 9.94 -23.21
N ALA A 133 -5.67 9.73 -23.63
CA ALA A 133 -6.34 10.63 -24.57
C ALA A 133 -7.24 11.71 -23.93
N GLU A 134 -7.61 11.63 -22.64
CA GLU A 134 -8.70 12.48 -22.13
C GLU A 134 -8.48 13.25 -20.82
N ASP A 135 -7.36 13.11 -20.09
CA ASP A 135 -7.31 13.68 -18.72
C ASP A 135 -5.95 14.28 -18.34
N GLU A 136 -5.45 15.22 -19.15
CA GLU A 136 -4.23 16.01 -18.87
C GLU A 136 -4.36 16.97 -17.67
N ASN A 137 -5.54 17.14 -17.07
CA ASN A 137 -5.77 18.08 -15.96
C ASN A 137 -5.61 17.52 -14.53
N LYS A 138 -5.15 16.27 -14.33
CA LYS A 138 -4.95 15.67 -12.99
C LYS A 138 -3.48 15.46 -12.58
N LEU A 139 -2.56 16.27 -13.12
CA LEU A 139 -1.11 16.08 -12.93
C LEU A 139 -0.51 16.57 -11.59
N ILE A 140 -1.29 17.07 -10.63
CA ILE A 140 -0.72 17.58 -9.36
C ILE A 140 -0.56 16.52 -8.26
N GLU A 141 -1.22 15.35 -8.32
CA GLU A 141 -1.08 14.35 -7.25
C GLU A 141 -0.03 13.27 -7.56
N LYS A 142 1.25 13.67 -7.58
CA LYS A 142 2.38 12.71 -7.51
C LYS A 142 3.37 13.12 -6.43
N SER A 143 3.16 12.59 -5.22
CA SER A 143 4.23 12.36 -4.25
C SER A 143 3.90 11.19 -3.31
N ASP A 144 3.72 9.98 -3.85
CA ASP A 144 3.73 8.75 -3.03
C ASP A 144 5.19 8.32 -2.74
N PHE A 145 5.91 9.15 -1.98
CA PHE A 145 7.27 8.83 -1.52
C PHE A 145 7.28 8.14 -0.14
N LEU A 146 6.14 8.07 0.60
CA LEU A 146 6.07 7.52 1.98
C LEU A 146 4.89 6.56 2.25
N GLY A 147 4.45 5.78 1.25
CA GLY A 147 3.42 4.75 1.43
C GLY A 147 2.03 5.27 1.08
N GLY A 148 1.46 4.69 0.02
CA GLY A 148 0.42 5.33 -0.79
C GLY A 148 -0.78 5.89 -0.02
N LYS A 149 -1.42 6.91 -0.61
CA LYS A 149 -2.63 7.63 -0.17
C LYS A 149 -3.37 7.07 1.06
N GLY A 150 -3.82 5.81 1.04
CA GLY A 150 -4.55 5.18 2.14
C GLY A 150 -3.84 5.16 3.50
N ARG A 151 -2.51 5.06 3.54
CA ARG A 151 -1.74 5.11 4.80
C ARG A 151 -1.78 6.50 5.42
N TYR A 152 -1.55 7.54 4.61
CA TYR A 152 -1.62 8.92 5.07
C TYR A 152 -3.01 9.30 5.57
N TRP A 153 -4.07 8.81 4.91
CA TRP A 153 -5.44 9.04 5.37
C TRP A 153 -5.75 8.38 6.72
N GLY A 154 -5.20 7.18 6.97
CA GLY A 154 -5.31 6.51 8.26
C GLY A 154 -4.60 7.31 9.37
N GLU A 155 -3.34 7.65 9.15
CA GLU A 155 -2.52 8.41 10.11
C GLU A 155 -3.10 9.81 10.37
N ALA A 156 -3.58 10.50 9.34
CA ALA A 156 -4.25 11.79 9.48
C ALA A 156 -5.56 11.68 10.28
N ALA A 157 -6.32 10.59 10.11
CA ALA A 157 -7.54 10.35 10.88
C ALA A 157 -7.21 10.12 12.36
N GLU A 158 -6.19 9.30 12.66
CA GLU A 158 -5.73 9.06 14.03
C GLU A 158 -5.26 10.34 14.71
N ILE A 159 -4.39 11.13 14.05
CA ILE A 159 -3.91 12.42 14.58
C ILE A 159 -5.09 13.36 14.89
N HIS A 160 -6.10 13.41 14.01
CA HIS A 160 -7.26 14.27 14.21
C HIS A 160 -8.10 13.81 15.41
N VAL A 161 -8.36 12.51 15.55
CA VAL A 161 -9.06 11.98 16.73
C VAL A 161 -8.29 12.26 18.01
N THR A 162 -6.96 12.09 18.00
CA THR A 162 -6.10 12.44 19.14
C THR A 162 -6.25 13.93 19.50
N ALA A 163 -6.23 14.84 18.51
CA ALA A 163 -6.41 16.27 18.75
C ALA A 163 -7.79 16.60 19.34
N GLU A 164 -8.86 15.98 18.84
CA GLU A 164 -10.22 16.15 19.37
C GLU A 164 -10.35 15.67 20.81
N LEU A 165 -9.69 14.56 21.16
CA LEU A 165 -9.64 14.04 22.54
C LEU A 165 -8.88 15.01 23.46
N LEU A 166 -7.71 15.49 23.04
CA LEU A 166 -6.93 16.48 23.79
C LEU A 166 -7.73 17.76 24.04
N TYR A 167 -8.43 18.26 23.01
CA TYR A 167 -9.28 19.46 23.12
C TYR A 167 -10.40 19.29 24.16
N ARG A 168 -10.86 18.05 24.39
CA ARG A 168 -11.92 17.71 25.35
C ARG A 168 -11.39 17.31 26.74
N GLY A 169 -10.11 17.57 27.00
CA GLY A 169 -9.48 17.37 28.29
C GLY A 169 -9.06 15.93 28.58
N PHE A 170 -9.01 15.06 27.56
CA PHE A 170 -8.37 13.75 27.71
C PHE A 170 -6.85 13.90 27.58
N GLN A 171 -6.10 13.08 28.32
CA GLN A 171 -4.69 12.85 28.06
C GLN A 171 -4.57 11.73 27.02
N ALA A 172 -4.41 12.07 25.75
CA ALA A 172 -4.44 11.12 24.63
C ALA A 172 -3.09 10.98 23.93
N ALA A 173 -2.76 9.77 23.48
CA ALA A 173 -1.58 9.45 22.69
C ALA A 173 -1.81 8.26 21.75
N ASN A 174 -1.16 8.27 20.58
CA ASN A 174 -1.17 7.14 19.66
C ASN A 174 -0.41 5.94 20.26
N ILE A 175 -0.93 4.73 20.03
CA ILE A 175 -0.30 3.48 20.44
C ILE A 175 0.71 3.05 19.37
N PRO A 176 2.01 2.93 19.68
CA PRO A 176 3.03 2.66 18.68
C PRO A 176 3.06 1.20 18.19
N VAL A 177 2.33 0.29 18.85
CA VAL A 177 2.28 -1.14 18.53
C VAL A 177 0.94 -1.48 17.88
N ASP A 178 0.99 -2.17 16.74
CA ASP A 178 -0.21 -2.62 16.01
C ASP A 178 -0.87 -3.83 16.69
N GLU A 179 -1.63 -3.56 17.75
CA GLU A 179 -2.50 -4.55 18.41
C GLU A 179 -3.98 -4.41 18.02
N GLY A 180 -4.27 -3.57 17.01
CA GLY A 180 -5.62 -3.25 16.57
C GLY A 180 -6.31 -2.13 17.37
N LEU A 181 -5.59 -1.44 18.24
CA LEU A 181 -5.99 -0.19 18.89
C LEU A 181 -5.00 0.90 18.48
N ASP A 182 -5.52 2.08 18.17
CA ASP A 182 -4.74 3.14 17.55
C ASP A 182 -4.41 4.27 18.55
N ILE A 183 -5.31 4.54 19.53
CA ILE A 183 -5.15 5.63 20.51
C ILE A 183 -5.48 5.14 21.91
N LEU A 184 -4.68 5.54 22.89
CA LEU A 184 -4.93 5.45 24.31
C LEU A 184 -5.30 6.84 24.84
N ALA A 185 -6.34 6.96 25.66
CA ALA A 185 -6.63 8.21 26.35
C ALA A 185 -7.03 7.99 27.82
N VAL A 186 -6.72 8.96 28.67
CA VAL A 186 -7.09 8.95 30.10
C VAL A 186 -7.85 10.21 30.45
N LYS A 187 -8.97 10.07 31.17
CA LYS A 187 -9.75 11.18 31.73
C LYS A 187 -10.47 10.72 32.99
N ASP A 188 -10.47 11.55 34.02
CA ASP A 188 -11.17 11.27 35.30
C ASP A 188 -10.84 9.88 35.89
N ASN A 189 -9.55 9.50 35.86
CA ASN A 189 -9.02 8.19 36.26
C ASN A 189 -9.53 6.98 35.47
N ASN A 190 -10.25 7.20 34.37
CA ASN A 190 -10.66 6.15 33.45
C ASN A 190 -9.73 6.09 32.24
N THR A 191 -9.40 4.87 31.84
CA THR A 191 -8.60 4.60 30.64
C THR A 191 -9.51 4.17 29.50
N PHE A 192 -9.33 4.79 28.34
CA PHE A 192 -10.10 4.59 27.12
C PHE A 192 -9.18 4.17 25.98
N TYR A 193 -9.68 3.27 25.15
CA TYR A 193 -8.95 2.82 23.97
C TYR A 193 -9.79 3.08 22.73
N PHE A 194 -9.15 3.51 21.65
CA PHE A 194 -9.83 3.85 20.41
C PHE A 194 -9.25 3.09 19.24
N GLN A 195 -10.13 2.56 18.40
CA GLN A 195 -9.81 2.11 17.06
C GLN A 195 -10.37 3.11 16.04
N VAL A 196 -9.49 3.69 15.23
CA VAL A 196 -9.82 4.72 14.25
C VAL A 196 -9.84 4.11 12.86
N LYS A 197 -10.88 4.43 12.08
CA LYS A 197 -10.93 4.09 10.65
C LYS A 197 -11.33 5.32 9.85
N HIS A 198 -10.57 5.59 8.80
CA HIS A 198 -10.92 6.59 7.80
C HIS A 198 -11.92 6.00 6.80
N LYS A 199 -12.96 6.76 6.47
CA LYS A 199 -13.97 6.40 5.47
C LYS A 199 -14.33 7.62 4.64
N ASP A 200 -14.01 7.56 3.36
CA ASP A 200 -14.57 8.48 2.38
C ASP A 200 -15.99 8.02 2.01
N THR A 201 -16.94 8.93 2.19
CA THR A 201 -18.39 8.70 2.10
C THR A 201 -18.90 8.70 0.67
N ASP A 202 -18.14 9.24 -0.29
CA ASP A 202 -18.49 9.24 -1.71
C ASP A 202 -18.21 7.88 -2.36
N ASN A 203 -17.35 7.08 -1.74
CA ASN A 203 -17.10 5.72 -2.16
C ASN A 203 -18.00 4.73 -1.41
N ASN A 204 -18.37 3.62 -2.05
CA ASN A 204 -19.23 2.59 -1.43
C ASN A 204 -18.41 1.51 -0.67
N GLN A 205 -17.16 1.80 -0.29
CA GLN A 205 -16.31 0.82 0.40
C GLN A 205 -16.78 0.60 1.84
N ALA A 206 -16.83 -0.67 2.27
CA ALA A 206 -17.12 -0.99 3.66
C ALA A 206 -15.95 -0.58 4.57
N ILE A 207 -16.28 -0.22 5.80
CA ILE A 207 -15.30 -0.17 6.88
C ILE A 207 -15.09 -1.61 7.34
N LYS A 208 -13.85 -2.10 7.21
CA LYS A 208 -13.47 -3.45 7.66
C LYS A 208 -12.89 -3.40 9.07
N ILE A 209 -13.45 -4.20 9.96
CA ILE A 209 -12.86 -4.53 11.26
C ILE A 209 -12.39 -5.98 11.18
N THR A 210 -11.12 -6.25 11.48
CA THR A 210 -10.62 -7.64 11.46
C THR A 210 -11.14 -8.40 12.66
N LYS A 211 -11.47 -9.69 12.48
CA LYS A 211 -11.91 -10.54 13.61
C LYS A 211 -10.87 -10.60 14.72
N SER A 212 -9.60 -10.75 14.33
CA SER A 212 -8.48 -10.80 15.26
C SER A 212 -8.34 -9.54 16.11
N SER A 213 -8.58 -8.35 15.55
CA SER A 213 -8.56 -7.10 16.32
C SER A 213 -9.78 -7.05 17.24
N PHE A 214 -10.98 -7.24 16.70
CA PHE A 214 -12.23 -7.16 17.44
C PHE A 214 -12.30 -8.10 18.66
N GLU A 215 -11.90 -9.36 18.47
CA GLU A 215 -11.97 -10.39 19.52
C GLU A 215 -10.91 -10.20 20.61
N LYS A 216 -9.73 -9.67 20.26
CA LYS A 216 -8.65 -9.40 21.22
C LYS A 216 -8.92 -8.16 22.07
N THR A 217 -9.52 -7.13 21.47
CA THR A 217 -9.67 -5.80 22.09
C THR A 217 -11.02 -5.62 22.77
N GLY A 218 -11.93 -6.61 22.70
CA GLY A 218 -13.30 -6.53 23.21
C GLY A 218 -13.48 -6.52 24.73
N ARG A 219 -12.59 -5.88 25.49
CA ARG A 219 -12.67 -5.74 26.95
C ARG A 219 -12.38 -4.30 27.36
N GLY A 220 -13.17 -3.74 28.28
CA GLY A 220 -12.99 -2.40 28.83
C GLY A 220 -13.64 -1.28 28.01
N ASN A 221 -13.18 -0.05 28.21
CA ASN A 221 -13.73 1.17 27.60
C ASN A 221 -13.18 1.39 26.18
N VAL A 222 -13.53 0.49 25.26
CA VAL A 222 -13.10 0.54 23.86
C VAL A 222 -14.14 1.22 22.99
N TYR A 223 -13.69 2.15 22.15
CA TYR A 223 -14.51 2.92 21.22
C TYR A 223 -13.97 2.79 19.80
N TYR A 224 -14.88 2.76 18.84
CA TYR A 224 -14.59 2.89 17.42
C TYR A 224 -14.90 4.31 17.00
N VAL A 225 -13.95 4.95 16.31
CA VAL A 225 -14.16 6.27 15.71
C VAL A 225 -13.99 6.15 14.21
N PHE A 226 -15.09 6.27 13.47
CA PHE A 226 -15.03 6.32 12.02
C PHE A 226 -15.00 7.78 11.58
N VAL A 227 -13.88 8.20 11.01
CA VAL A 227 -13.70 9.54 10.48
C VAL A 227 -14.28 9.55 9.07
N LEU A 228 -15.48 10.10 8.96
CA LEU A 228 -16.27 10.20 7.75
C LEU A 228 -15.85 11.46 6.99
N LEU A 229 -15.30 11.30 5.81
CA LEU A 229 -14.94 12.40 4.92
C LEU A 229 -15.96 12.49 3.79
N SER A 230 -16.60 13.65 3.68
CA SER A 230 -17.35 14.08 2.50
C SER A 230 -16.62 15.25 1.84
N ASN A 231 -16.99 15.61 0.61
CA ASN A 231 -16.38 16.77 -0.08
C ASN A 231 -16.52 18.09 0.68
N GLU A 232 -17.52 18.21 1.57
CA GLU A 232 -17.86 19.47 2.23
C GLU A 232 -17.45 19.50 3.72
N LYS A 233 -17.38 18.33 4.37
CA LYS A 233 -17.14 18.25 5.81
C LYS A 233 -16.53 16.92 6.23
N ARG A 234 -15.86 16.97 7.38
CA ARG A 234 -15.37 15.81 8.10
C ARG A 234 -16.15 15.65 9.39
N GLU A 235 -16.66 14.45 9.63
CA GLU A 235 -17.48 14.12 10.79
C GLU A 235 -16.98 12.83 11.45
N PHE A 236 -17.32 12.65 12.72
CA PHE A 236 -16.85 11.53 13.53
C PHE A 236 -18.05 10.68 13.93
N LEU A 237 -18.07 9.43 13.50
CA LEU A 237 -19.03 8.47 14.04
C LEU A 237 -18.39 7.74 15.22
N ILE A 238 -18.90 7.98 16.43
CA ILE A 238 -18.31 7.53 17.69
C ILE A 238 -19.16 6.42 18.27
N LEU A 239 -18.59 5.22 18.35
CA LEU A 239 -19.33 4.00 18.67
C LEU A 239 -18.65 3.25 19.82
N PRO A 240 -19.33 3.02 20.95
CA PRO A 240 -18.86 2.08 21.96
C PRO A 240 -18.72 0.67 21.38
N PHE A 241 -17.77 -0.12 21.90
CA PHE A 241 -17.56 -1.51 21.47
C PHE A 241 -18.85 -2.34 21.48
N HIS A 242 -19.68 -2.21 22.52
CA HIS A 242 -20.92 -3.00 22.63
C HIS A 242 -21.91 -2.73 21.49
N ILE A 243 -21.98 -1.49 20.98
CA ILE A 243 -22.83 -1.15 19.83
C ILE A 243 -22.35 -1.87 18.56
N VAL A 244 -21.04 -1.88 18.32
CA VAL A 244 -20.46 -2.60 17.18
C VAL A 244 -20.67 -4.12 17.34
N ASN A 245 -20.54 -4.64 18.56
CA ASN A 245 -20.82 -6.03 18.88
C ASN A 245 -22.29 -6.41 18.61
N ASP A 246 -23.23 -5.55 18.99
CA ASP A 246 -24.65 -5.77 18.72
C ASP A 246 -24.95 -5.76 17.22
N TRP A 247 -24.32 -4.86 16.45
CA TRP A 247 -24.46 -4.87 14.99
C TRP A 247 -23.95 -6.15 14.34
N ILE A 248 -22.87 -6.74 14.88
CA ILE A 248 -22.36 -8.03 14.43
C ILE A 248 -23.33 -9.16 14.80
N ARG A 249 -23.81 -9.20 16.04
CA ARG A 249 -24.73 -10.23 16.55
C ARG A 249 -26.10 -10.20 15.85
N GLU A 250 -26.62 -9.02 15.58
CA GLU A 250 -27.89 -8.81 14.87
C GLU A 250 -27.76 -9.04 13.34
N GLY A 251 -26.55 -9.33 12.83
CA GLY A 251 -26.31 -9.52 11.40
C GLY A 251 -26.46 -8.24 10.58
N ILE A 252 -26.34 -7.07 11.23
CA ILE A 252 -26.37 -5.76 10.55
C ILE A 252 -25.03 -5.51 9.85
N ALA A 253 -23.93 -5.83 10.51
CA ALA A 253 -22.61 -5.91 9.87
C ALA A 253 -22.51 -7.22 9.05
N GLU A 254 -21.93 -7.14 7.86
CA GLU A 254 -21.71 -8.33 7.03
C GLU A 254 -20.48 -9.09 7.55
N VAL A 255 -20.64 -10.39 7.81
CA VAL A 255 -19.56 -11.26 8.30
C VAL A 255 -18.84 -11.90 7.12
N THR A 256 -17.53 -11.74 7.07
CA THR A 256 -16.65 -12.39 6.09
C THR A 256 -15.66 -13.32 6.81
N GLU A 257 -14.88 -14.11 6.07
CA GLU A 257 -13.82 -14.94 6.68
C GLU A 257 -12.84 -14.09 7.49
N GLU A 258 -12.41 -12.95 6.93
CA GLU A 258 -11.34 -12.12 7.47
C GLU A 258 -11.80 -11.01 8.45
N GLY A 259 -13.09 -10.74 8.55
CA GLY A 259 -13.57 -9.57 9.30
C GLY A 259 -15.07 -9.29 9.23
N TYR A 260 -15.45 -8.21 9.89
CA TYR A 260 -16.78 -7.62 9.90
C TYR A 260 -16.77 -6.37 8.99
N MET A 261 -17.71 -6.32 8.04
CA MET A 261 -17.84 -5.25 7.06
C MET A 261 -19.04 -4.37 7.43
N ILE A 262 -18.77 -3.09 7.65
CA ILE A 262 -19.78 -2.09 8.03
C ILE A 262 -19.98 -1.14 6.84
N TYR A 263 -21.19 -1.13 6.27
CA TYR A 263 -21.54 -0.30 5.13
C TYR A 263 -22.37 0.90 5.58
N ILE A 264 -21.71 2.03 5.71
CA ILE A 264 -22.36 3.30 6.00
C ILE A 264 -22.79 3.95 4.68
N LYS A 265 -24.06 4.34 4.59
CA LYS A 265 -24.63 5.05 3.44
C LYS A 265 -25.12 6.42 3.89
N VAL A 266 -24.94 7.41 3.03
CA VAL A 266 -25.51 8.75 3.21
C VAL A 266 -26.82 8.82 2.44
N ARG A 267 -27.90 9.23 3.10
CA ARG A 267 -29.21 9.49 2.50
C ARG A 267 -29.79 10.73 3.17
N ASP A 268 -30.24 11.71 2.39
CA ASP A 268 -30.83 12.96 2.90
C ASP A 268 -29.96 13.64 3.97
N HIS A 269 -28.64 13.71 3.74
CA HIS A 269 -27.62 14.25 4.65
C HIS A 269 -27.50 13.54 6.02
N LYS A 270 -28.08 12.34 6.15
CA LYS A 270 -28.03 11.49 7.34
C LYS A 270 -27.28 10.20 7.06
N TYR A 271 -26.68 9.64 8.10
CA TYR A 271 -25.89 8.42 8.01
C TYR A 271 -26.71 7.21 8.42
N TYR A 272 -26.63 6.16 7.61
CA TYR A 272 -27.36 4.92 7.83
C TYR A 272 -26.45 3.71 7.74
N LEU A 273 -26.69 2.74 8.62
CA LEU A 273 -26.22 1.38 8.48
C LEU A 273 -27.42 0.47 8.27
N LYS A 274 -27.55 -0.09 7.06
CA LYS A 274 -28.81 -0.68 6.56
C LYS A 274 -29.99 0.31 6.72
N GLU A 275 -30.88 0.05 7.66
CA GLU A 275 -32.05 0.88 7.98
C GLU A 275 -31.88 1.68 9.28
N LYS A 276 -30.83 1.40 10.06
CA LYS A 276 -30.57 2.12 11.32
C LYS A 276 -29.96 3.48 11.03
N ASN A 277 -30.61 4.54 11.52
CA ASN A 277 -30.06 5.89 11.54
C ASN A 277 -28.93 5.98 12.58
N LEU A 278 -27.85 6.69 12.23
CA LEU A 278 -26.62 6.79 13.02
C LEU A 278 -26.39 8.19 13.61
N ASP A 279 -27.32 9.13 13.45
CA ASP A 279 -27.14 10.54 13.81
C ASP A 279 -26.86 10.72 15.31
N TYR A 280 -27.41 9.85 16.17
CA TYR A 280 -27.13 9.86 17.62
C TYR A 280 -25.64 9.71 17.94
N TYR A 281 -24.89 8.96 17.11
CA TYR A 281 -23.46 8.69 17.29
C TYR A 281 -22.57 9.70 16.55
N LEU A 282 -23.16 10.60 15.75
CA LEU A 282 -22.44 11.53 14.91
C LEU A 282 -21.96 12.74 15.73
N ASN A 283 -20.65 12.96 15.76
CA ASN A 283 -19.95 13.99 16.52
C ASN A 283 -20.30 14.02 18.02
N ASN A 284 -20.89 12.95 18.55
CA ASN A 284 -21.35 12.86 19.92
C ASN A 284 -20.23 12.33 20.83
N TRP A 285 -19.26 13.21 21.13
CA TRP A 285 -18.11 12.87 21.98
C TRP A 285 -18.47 12.61 23.44
N ASP A 286 -19.65 13.04 23.87
CA ASP A 286 -20.17 12.80 25.21
C ASP A 286 -20.53 11.33 25.46
N LEU A 287 -20.53 10.50 24.41
CA LEU A 287 -20.65 9.05 24.54
C LEU A 287 -19.45 8.41 25.24
N ILE A 288 -18.30 9.09 25.29
CA ILE A 288 -17.09 8.60 25.93
C ILE A 288 -17.16 8.92 27.42
N LYS A 289 -17.59 7.92 28.22
CA LYS A 289 -17.75 8.02 29.68
C LYS A 289 -17.11 6.83 30.39
#